data_AF-A0A7Y3TTH3-F1
#
_entry.id   AF-A0A7Y3TTH3-F1
#
_cell.length_a   1.000
_cell.length_b   1.000
_cell.length_c   1.000
_cell.angle_alpha   90.00
_cell.angle_beta   90.00
_cell.angle_gamma   90.00
#
_symmetry.space_group_name_H-M   'P 1'
#
loop_
_entity.id
_entity.type
_entity.pdbx_description
1 polymer ?
#
loop_
_entity_poly.entity_id
_entity_poly.type
_entity_poly.pdbx_seq_one_letter_code
_entity_poly.pdbx_strand_id
1 'polypeptide(L)'
;MGTLNLRLPESELELLQEFCEMTERNQTDVIRSYIRSLEEKINPKRIKPATITPYLLPSVPLSKWQMVQQVSCVYFVMDDEEVIYIGNAQNLYERMTGNHHKRASLLQENPSARIHWIERIKSSRVDFEKKCIARFKPKYNVSPSS
;
A
#
# COMPACT_ATOMS: atom_id res chain seq x y z
N MET A 1 23.06 -7.33 6.41
CA MET A 1 23.14 -5.91 6.80
C MET A 1 24.13 -5.23 5.88
N GLY A 2 23.82 -4.03 5.37
CA GLY A 2 24.80 -3.21 4.64
C GLY A 2 25.53 -2.26 5.59
N THR A 3 26.78 -1.93 5.28
CA THR A 3 27.57 -0.93 6.01
C THR A 3 27.63 0.37 5.21
N LEU A 4 27.54 1.50 5.91
CA LEU A 4 27.69 2.84 5.34
C LEU A 4 28.94 3.47 5.94
N ASN A 5 29.97 3.69 5.13
CA ASN A 5 31.20 4.38 5.54
C ASN A 5 31.19 5.78 4.94
N LEU A 6 31.27 6.81 5.79
CA LEU A 6 31.26 8.21 5.38
C LEU A 6 32.59 8.86 5.78
N ARG A 7 33.15 9.67 4.88
CA ARG A 7 34.21 10.62 5.21
C ARG A 7 33.62 12.02 5.12
N LEU A 8 33.72 12.77 6.19
CA LEU A 8 33.17 14.11 6.31
C LEU A 8 34.32 15.10 6.57
N PRO A 9 34.25 16.34 6.04
CA PRO A 9 35.04 17.46 6.53
C PRO A 9 34.85 17.66 8.04
N GLU A 10 35.88 18.18 8.72
CA GLU A 10 35.83 18.43 10.18
C GLU A 10 34.65 19.31 10.57
N SER A 11 34.38 20.38 9.81
CA SER A 11 33.26 21.30 10.06
C SER A 11 31.88 20.64 9.97
N GLU A 12 31.69 19.67 9.08
CA GLU A 12 30.42 18.93 8.96
C GLU A 12 30.28 17.91 10.10
N LEU A 13 31.39 17.34 10.57
CA LEU A 13 31.40 16.43 11.70
C LEU A 13 31.08 17.16 13.01
N GLU A 14 31.65 18.35 13.22
CA GLU A 14 31.35 19.23 14.35
C GLU A 14 29.86 19.58 14.38
N LEU A 15 29.29 19.99 13.25
CA LEU A 15 27.85 20.28 13.14
C LEU A 15 26.99 19.05 13.52
N LEU A 16 27.38 17.86 13.07
CA LEU A 16 26.67 16.63 13.43
C LEU A 16 26.77 16.32 14.92
N GLN A 17 27.93 16.56 15.54
CA GLN A 17 28.15 16.36 16.97
C GLN A 17 27.30 17.33 17.81
N GLU A 18 27.30 18.62 17.47
CA GLU A 18 26.48 19.64 18.14
C GLU A 18 24.99 19.27 18.08
N PHE A 19 24.49 18.87 16.91
CA PHE A 19 23.11 18.40 16.77
C PHE A 19 22.80 17.14 17.59
N CYS A 20 23.76 16.21 17.69
CA CYS A 20 23.63 15.01 18.52
C CYS A 20 23.49 15.36 20.01
N GLU A 21 24.31 16.29 20.50
CA GLU A 21 24.26 16.77 21.89
C GLU A 21 22.95 17.49 22.19
N MET A 22 22.55 18.43 21.33
CA MET A 22 21.30 19.18 21.48
C MET A 22 20.05 18.29 21.48
N THR A 23 20.10 17.13 20.81
CA THR A 23 18.95 16.23 20.68
C THR A 23 19.05 14.97 21.53
N GLU A 24 20.10 14.82 22.34
CA GLU A 24 20.41 13.63 23.15
C GLU A 24 20.42 12.33 22.33
N ARG A 25 20.97 12.37 21.12
CA ARG A 25 21.00 11.24 20.19
C ARG A 25 22.41 10.94 19.71
N ASN A 26 22.68 9.68 19.38
CA ASN A 26 23.94 9.33 18.71
C ASN A 26 23.86 9.58 17.19
N GLN A 27 25.03 9.67 16.55
CA GLN A 27 25.15 9.89 15.11
C GLN A 27 24.41 8.84 14.28
N THR A 28 24.42 7.58 14.70
CA THR A 28 23.72 6.50 14.00
C THR A 28 22.22 6.74 13.96
N ASP A 29 21.63 7.18 15.07
CA ASP A 29 20.19 7.44 15.16
C ASP A 29 19.78 8.69 14.39
N VAL A 30 20.62 9.72 14.38
CA VAL A 30 20.42 10.92 13.55
C VAL A 30 20.45 10.55 12.07
N ILE A 31 21.49 9.83 11.62
CA ILE A 31 21.62 9.39 10.23
C ILE A 31 20.47 8.47 9.82
N ARG A 32 20.09 7.50 10.65
CA ARG A 32 18.94 6.61 10.38
C ARG A 32 17.64 7.39 10.24
N SER A 33 17.42 8.39 11.10
CA SER A 33 16.25 9.24 11.04
C SER A 33 16.23 10.10 9.79
N TYR A 34 17.39 10.65 9.41
CA TYR A 34 17.52 11.39 8.17
C TYR A 34 17.23 10.49 6.96
N ILE A 35 17.82 9.30 6.88
CA ILE A 35 17.53 8.31 5.82
C ILE A 35 16.03 7.98 5.76
N ARG A 36 15.36 7.79 6.89
CA ARG A 36 13.90 7.58 6.93
C ARG A 36 13.13 8.80 6.42
N SER A 37 13.58 10.02 6.72
CA SER A 37 12.98 11.25 6.17
C SER A 37 13.18 11.36 4.66
N LEU A 38 14.26 10.77 4.11
CA LEU A 38 14.47 10.71 2.66
C LEU A 38 13.41 9.84 1.97
N GLU A 39 12.80 8.85 2.65
CA GLU A 39 11.66 8.11 2.08
C GLU A 39 10.50 9.05 1.71
N GLU A 40 10.27 10.09 2.52
CA GLU A 40 9.20 11.07 2.29
C GLU A 40 9.53 12.00 1.11
N LYS A 41 10.81 12.35 0.93
CA LYS A 41 11.28 13.19 -0.18
C LYS A 41 11.36 12.43 -1.50
N ILE A 42 11.78 11.16 -1.46
CA ILE A 42 11.83 10.27 -2.62
C ILE A 42 10.41 9.85 -3.04
N ASN A 43 9.45 9.84 -2.11
CA ASN A 43 8.11 9.35 -2.41
C ASN A 43 6.99 10.12 -1.68
N PRO A 44 6.78 11.41 -2.02
CA PRO A 44 5.84 12.30 -1.33
C PRO A 44 4.35 11.93 -1.50
N LYS A 45 4.02 10.85 -2.22
CA LYS A 45 2.64 10.45 -2.55
C LYS A 45 2.27 9.06 -2.05
N ARG A 46 3.03 8.47 -1.12
CA ARG A 46 2.72 7.12 -0.66
C ARG A 46 1.51 7.10 0.27
N ILE A 47 0.44 6.52 -0.23
CA ILE A 47 -0.84 6.48 0.46
C ILE A 47 -0.77 5.44 1.61
N LYS A 48 -1.41 5.72 2.75
CA LYS A 48 -1.47 4.84 3.93
C LYS A 48 -2.81 4.10 3.99
N PRO A 49 -2.88 2.85 4.50
CA PRO A 49 -4.16 2.12 4.63
C PRO A 49 -5.24 2.88 5.40
N ALA A 50 -4.85 3.61 6.46
CA ALA A 50 -5.76 4.36 7.32
C ALA A 50 -6.39 5.59 6.64
N THR A 51 -5.77 6.10 5.57
CA THR A 51 -6.25 7.30 4.85
C THR A 51 -7.02 6.95 3.59
N ILE A 52 -7.23 5.66 3.30
CA ILE A 52 -7.99 5.22 2.13
C ILE A 52 -9.48 5.37 2.34
N THR A 53 -10.12 5.92 1.32
CA THR A 53 -11.56 5.98 1.16
C THR A 53 -11.90 5.29 -0.17
N PRO A 54 -12.22 3.98 -0.18
CA PRO A 54 -12.28 3.18 -1.41
C PRO A 54 -13.21 3.73 -2.50
N TYR A 55 -14.36 4.31 -2.14
CA TYR A 55 -15.31 4.86 -3.12
C TYR A 55 -14.76 6.06 -3.91
N LEU A 56 -13.71 6.74 -3.42
CA LEU A 56 -13.04 7.85 -4.11
C LEU A 56 -11.95 7.39 -5.10
N LEU A 57 -11.62 6.10 -5.10
CA LEU A 57 -10.60 5.56 -5.97
C LEU A 57 -11.12 5.37 -7.41
N PRO A 58 -10.23 5.36 -8.42
CA PRO A 58 -10.58 4.92 -9.77
C PRO A 58 -11.29 3.58 -9.75
N SER A 59 -12.37 3.46 -10.53
CA SER A 59 -13.19 2.25 -10.52
C SER A 59 -13.88 1.92 -11.83
N VAL A 60 -14.21 0.64 -11.99
CA VAL A 60 -15.05 0.11 -13.06
C VAL A 60 -16.05 -0.90 -12.49
N PRO A 61 -17.23 -1.10 -13.10
CA PRO A 61 -18.09 -2.23 -12.74
C PRO A 61 -17.34 -3.55 -12.83
N LEU A 62 -17.56 -4.47 -11.89
CA LEU A 62 -16.94 -5.81 -11.87
C LEU A 62 -17.30 -6.61 -13.13
N SER A 63 -18.50 -6.41 -13.67
CA SER A 63 -18.96 -6.97 -14.96
C SER A 63 -18.19 -6.45 -16.17
N LYS A 64 -17.51 -5.29 -16.04
CA LYS A 64 -16.68 -4.66 -17.08
C LYS A 64 -15.19 -4.68 -16.70
N TRP A 65 -14.74 -5.75 -16.03
CA TRP A 65 -13.37 -5.91 -15.55
C TRP A 65 -12.31 -5.70 -16.65
N GLN A 66 -12.63 -5.93 -17.93
CA GLN A 66 -11.70 -5.71 -19.05
C GLN A 66 -11.24 -4.25 -19.16
N MET A 67 -11.96 -3.31 -18.54
CA MET A 67 -11.63 -1.88 -18.52
C MET A 67 -10.62 -1.49 -17.43
N VAL A 68 -10.19 -2.42 -16.56
CA VAL A 68 -9.15 -2.14 -15.56
C VAL A 68 -7.80 -1.85 -16.21
N GLN A 69 -6.98 -1.05 -15.56
CA GLN A 69 -5.63 -0.73 -16.06
C GLN A 69 -4.63 -1.87 -15.79
N GLN A 70 -3.57 -1.93 -16.60
CA GLN A 70 -2.44 -2.84 -16.41
C GLN A 70 -1.46 -2.27 -15.40
N VAL A 71 -1.85 -2.26 -14.12
CA VAL A 71 -1.09 -1.63 -13.05
C VAL A 71 -0.88 -2.57 -11.88
N SER A 72 0.18 -2.32 -11.12
CA SER A 72 0.40 -2.99 -9.85
C SER A 72 -0.30 -2.23 -8.72
N CYS A 73 -1.18 -2.91 -7.99
CA CYS A 73 -2.08 -2.24 -7.07
C CYS A 73 -2.52 -3.13 -5.89
N VAL A 74 -3.20 -2.48 -4.94
CA VAL A 74 -4.21 -3.13 -4.10
C VAL A 74 -5.58 -2.72 -4.65
N TYR A 75 -6.50 -3.66 -4.76
CA TYR A 75 -7.85 -3.42 -5.26
C TYR A 75 -8.90 -3.80 -4.21
N PHE A 76 -10.03 -3.11 -4.29
CA PHE A 76 -11.19 -3.25 -3.42
C PHE A 76 -12.37 -3.58 -4.32
N VAL A 77 -13.08 -4.65 -4.04
CA VAL A 77 -14.39 -4.90 -4.62
C VAL A 77 -15.40 -4.35 -3.64
N MET A 78 -16.24 -3.45 -4.14
CA MET A 78 -17.29 -2.81 -3.37
C MET A 78 -18.65 -3.17 -3.94
N ASP A 79 -19.63 -3.41 -3.07
CA ASP A 79 -21.04 -3.40 -3.44
C ASP A 79 -21.70 -2.26 -2.67
N ASP A 80 -22.22 -1.29 -3.41
CA ASP A 80 -22.61 0.02 -2.88
C ASP A 80 -21.48 0.69 -2.06
N GLU A 81 -21.70 1.01 -0.78
CA GLU A 81 -20.71 1.61 0.11
C GLU A 81 -19.83 0.58 0.86
N GLU A 82 -20.15 -0.72 0.76
CA GLU A 82 -19.49 -1.77 1.51
C GLU A 82 -18.28 -2.36 0.76
N VAL A 83 -17.15 -2.51 1.44
CA VAL A 83 -15.99 -3.23 0.91
C VAL A 83 -16.17 -4.73 1.18
N ILE A 84 -16.50 -5.48 0.14
CA ILE A 84 -16.81 -6.91 0.25
C ILE A 84 -15.59 -7.81 0.01
N TYR A 85 -14.61 -7.35 -0.77
CA TYR A 85 -13.36 -8.09 -1.00
C TYR A 85 -12.18 -7.14 -1.23
N ILE A 86 -10.99 -7.55 -0.80
CA ILE A 86 -9.73 -6.82 -1.02
C ILE A 86 -8.71 -7.82 -1.54
N GLY A 87 -7.99 -7.43 -2.58
CA GLY A 87 -6.91 -8.23 -3.13
C GLY A 87 -5.71 -7.38 -3.51
N ASN A 88 -4.58 -8.02 -3.77
CA ASN A 88 -3.44 -7.38 -4.39
C ASN A 88 -3.08 -8.00 -5.75
N ALA A 89 -2.47 -7.20 -6.63
CA ALA A 89 -2.07 -7.63 -7.96
C ALA A 89 -0.71 -7.05 -8.38
N GLN A 90 0.12 -7.88 -9.02
CA GLN A 90 1.28 -7.38 -9.77
C GLN A 90 0.82 -6.68 -11.06
N ASN A 91 -0.22 -7.21 -11.69
CA ASN A 91 -0.94 -6.62 -12.81
C ASN A 91 -2.44 -6.87 -12.60
N LEU A 92 -3.23 -5.81 -12.42
CA LEU A 92 -4.67 -5.90 -12.14
C LEU A 92 -5.45 -6.55 -13.29
N TYR A 93 -5.12 -6.22 -14.53
CA TYR A 93 -5.76 -6.80 -15.71
C TYR A 93 -5.54 -8.31 -15.78
N GLU A 94 -4.29 -8.76 -15.65
CA GLU A 94 -3.96 -10.20 -15.64
C GLU A 94 -4.63 -10.92 -14.46
N ARG A 95 -4.63 -10.30 -13.28
CA ARG A 95 -5.28 -10.85 -12.07
C ARG A 95 -6.78 -11.04 -12.29
N MET A 96 -7.43 -10.12 -13.00
CA MET A 96 -8.84 -10.23 -13.36
C MET A 96 -9.07 -11.21 -14.51
N THR A 97 -8.12 -11.37 -15.43
CA THR A 97 -8.22 -12.28 -16.58
C THR A 97 -8.11 -13.75 -16.16
N GLY A 98 -7.20 -14.07 -15.23
CA GLY A 98 -6.96 -15.44 -14.78
C GLY A 98 -8.20 -16.08 -14.16
N ASN A 99 -8.14 -17.41 -13.94
CA ASN A 99 -9.16 -18.20 -13.23
C ASN A 99 -9.27 -17.80 -11.74
N HIS A 100 -9.59 -16.54 -11.49
CA HIS A 100 -9.83 -16.00 -10.17
C HIS A 100 -11.21 -16.47 -9.73
N HIS A 101 -11.25 -17.64 -9.09
CA HIS A 101 -12.47 -18.29 -8.59
C HIS A 101 -13.40 -17.33 -7.83
N LYS A 102 -12.84 -16.30 -7.18
CA LYS A 102 -13.64 -15.28 -6.48
C LYS A 102 -14.38 -14.29 -7.39
N ARG A 103 -13.92 -14.00 -8.62
CA ARG A 103 -14.59 -13.00 -9.48
C ARG A 103 -15.99 -13.47 -9.86
N ALA A 104 -16.11 -14.72 -10.32
CA ALA A 104 -17.38 -15.28 -10.77
C ALA A 104 -18.40 -15.35 -9.60
N SER A 105 -17.97 -15.82 -8.43
CA SER A 105 -18.83 -15.87 -7.24
C SER A 105 -19.22 -14.47 -6.75
N LEU A 106 -18.27 -13.53 -6.71
CA LEU A 106 -18.55 -12.15 -6.32
C LEU A 106 -19.55 -11.49 -7.26
N LEU A 107 -19.42 -11.69 -8.57
CA LEU A 107 -20.34 -11.12 -9.56
C LEU A 107 -21.72 -11.78 -9.52
N GLN A 108 -21.80 -13.08 -9.23
CA GLN A 108 -23.05 -13.79 -9.08
C GLN A 108 -23.84 -13.30 -7.86
N GLU A 109 -23.17 -13.11 -6.72
CA GLU A 109 -23.80 -12.65 -5.48
C GLU A 109 -24.01 -11.13 -5.44
N ASN A 110 -23.19 -10.35 -6.17
CA ASN A 110 -23.16 -8.89 -6.13
C ASN A 110 -23.04 -8.34 -7.57
N PRO A 111 -24.13 -8.37 -8.38
CA PRO A 111 -24.08 -8.02 -9.80
C PRO A 111 -23.73 -6.55 -10.07
N SER A 112 -23.99 -5.67 -9.09
CA SER A 112 -23.68 -4.24 -9.14
C SER A 112 -22.28 -3.87 -8.64
N ALA A 113 -21.51 -4.86 -8.17
CA ALA A 113 -20.22 -4.63 -7.55
C ALA A 113 -19.24 -3.92 -8.49
N ARG A 114 -18.32 -3.15 -7.91
CA ARG A 114 -17.30 -2.36 -8.60
C ARG A 114 -15.92 -2.74 -8.13
N ILE A 115 -14.94 -2.70 -9.02
CA ILE A 115 -13.52 -2.82 -8.70
C ILE A 115 -12.95 -1.41 -8.58
N HIS A 116 -12.45 -1.07 -7.41
CA HIS A 116 -11.69 0.14 -7.10
C HIS A 116 -10.21 -0.23 -6.91
N TRP A 117 -9.25 0.61 -7.30
CA TRP A 117 -7.83 0.28 -7.10
C TRP A 117 -6.97 1.48 -6.71
N ILE A 118 -5.85 1.16 -6.07
CA ILE A 118 -4.86 2.13 -5.65
C ILE A 118 -3.44 1.70 -5.98
N GLU A 119 -2.70 2.64 -6.54
CA GLU A 119 -1.28 2.53 -6.86
C GLU A 119 -0.44 3.28 -5.82
N ARG A 120 0.89 3.15 -5.89
CA ARG A 120 1.84 3.98 -5.12
C ARG A 120 1.61 3.94 -3.60
N ILE A 121 1.50 2.75 -3.03
CA ILE A 121 1.27 2.51 -1.59
C ILE A 121 2.56 2.58 -0.74
N LYS A 122 2.44 2.93 0.56
CA LYS A 122 3.57 3.10 1.50
C LYS A 122 4.42 1.85 1.72
N SER A 123 3.75 0.71 1.91
CA SER A 123 4.36 -0.58 2.23
C SER A 123 4.24 -1.56 1.07
N SER A 124 4.70 -2.80 1.26
CA SER A 124 4.47 -3.85 0.28
C SER A 124 2.96 -4.04 0.06
N ARG A 125 2.56 -4.41 -1.17
CA ARG A 125 1.15 -4.71 -1.50
C ARG A 125 0.52 -5.70 -0.53
N VAL A 126 1.29 -6.69 -0.09
CA VAL A 126 0.86 -7.70 0.87
C VAL A 126 0.59 -7.10 2.26
N ASP A 127 1.49 -6.26 2.78
CA ASP A 127 1.27 -5.58 4.07
C ASP A 127 0.11 -4.59 4.00
N PHE A 128 0.02 -3.84 2.90
CA PHE A 128 -1.05 -2.87 2.68
C PHE A 128 -2.42 -3.55 2.59
N GLU A 129 -2.53 -4.64 1.81
CA GLU A 129 -3.72 -5.49 1.74
C GLU A 129 -4.10 -6.01 3.12
N LYS A 130 -3.16 -6.62 3.87
CA LYS A 130 -3.44 -7.13 5.23
C LYS A 130 -4.00 -6.05 6.15
N LYS A 131 -3.43 -4.84 6.13
CA LYS A 131 -3.92 -3.71 6.92
C LYS A 131 -5.30 -3.24 6.48
N CYS A 132 -5.58 -3.25 5.18
CA CYS A 132 -6.91 -2.91 4.67
C CYS A 132 -7.94 -3.99 5.04
N ILE A 133 -7.60 -5.29 4.94
CA ILE A 133 -8.47 -6.39 5.38
C ILE A 133 -8.77 -6.27 6.87
N ALA A 134 -7.76 -6.01 7.71
CA ALA A 134 -7.97 -5.81 9.15
C ALA A 134 -8.88 -4.61 9.46
N ARG A 135 -8.80 -3.55 8.66
CA ARG A 135 -9.62 -2.34 8.81
C ARG A 135 -11.06 -2.54 8.35
N PHE A 136 -11.26 -3.02 7.12
CA PHE A 136 -12.58 -3.08 6.49
C PHE A 136 -13.33 -4.38 6.76
N LYS A 137 -12.63 -5.43 7.22
CA LYS A 137 -13.18 -6.77 7.49
C LYS A 137 -14.08 -7.33 6.36
N PRO A 138 -13.63 -7.31 5.10
CA PRO A 138 -14.43 -7.74 3.96
C PRO A 138 -14.91 -9.19 4.08
N LYS A 139 -16.22 -9.40 3.86
CA LYS A 139 -16.91 -10.69 3.95
C LYS A 139 -16.20 -11.82 3.19
N TYR A 140 -15.63 -11.54 2.02
CA TYR A 140 -15.04 -12.57 1.16
C TYR A 140 -13.52 -12.74 1.32
N ASN A 141 -12.88 -12.08 2.29
CA ASN A 141 -11.45 -12.28 2.61
C ASN A 141 -11.18 -13.26 3.74
N VAL A 142 -12.18 -13.62 4.54
CA VAL A 142 -12.04 -14.71 5.50
C VAL A 142 -11.86 -16.01 4.72
N SER A 143 -10.70 -16.65 4.92
CA SER A 143 -10.58 -18.08 4.61
C SER A 143 -11.62 -18.82 5.45
N PRO A 144 -12.23 -19.91 4.94
CA PRO A 144 -12.97 -20.80 5.82
C PRO A 144 -12.01 -21.21 6.93
N SER A 145 -12.40 -20.99 8.18
CA SER A 145 -11.71 -21.53 9.35
C SER A 145 -11.47 -23.02 9.10
N SER A 146 -10.22 -23.37 8.80
CA SER A 146 -9.71 -24.74 8.75
C SER A 146 -9.00 -24.99 10.07
#